data_AF-A0A7R9TUN2-F1
#
_entry.id   AF-A0A7R9TUN2-F1
#
_cell.length_a   1.000
_cell.length_b   1.000
_cell.length_c   1.000
_cell.angle_alpha   90.00
_cell.angle_beta   90.00
_cell.angle_gamma   90.00
#
_symmetry.space_group_name_H-M   'P 1'
#
loop_
_entity.id
_entity.type
_entity.pdbx_description
1 polymer ?
#
loop_
_entity_poly.entity_id
_entity_poly.type
_entity_poly.pdbx_seq_one_letter_code
_entity_poly.pdbx_strand_id
1 'polypeptide(L)'
;AVATTNARSRWKSAAQVDEAGVRAAARFAEAAEARGDARPPPVYWLYDWQTDAMTLRKYEISAEQRFYKQEYCGCVHSLRDSNAHRAREGLPPVRIGGETAGVGTRYFEDAEADAAEESQEVVDAFFRDAAGGGLLNERAREQFHQRLDARNVPTW
;
A
#
# COMPACT_ATOMS: atom_id res chain seq x y z
N ALA A 1 -12.91 -12.31 -15.51
CA ALA A 1 -11.93 -11.22 -15.46
C ALA A 1 -11.36 -11.14 -14.05
N VAL A 2 -10.10 -10.73 -13.92
CA VAL A 2 -9.46 -10.40 -12.65
C VAL A 2 -9.18 -8.90 -12.69
N ALA A 3 -9.45 -8.19 -11.62
CA ALA A 3 -9.19 -6.76 -11.51
C ALA A 3 -8.64 -6.48 -10.12
N THR A 4 -7.91 -5.38 -9.97
CA THR A 4 -7.70 -4.83 -8.63
C THR A 4 -9.02 -4.40 -8.03
N THR A 5 -9.08 -4.34 -6.70
CA THR A 5 -10.25 -3.78 -6.02
C THR A 5 -10.44 -2.31 -6.41
N ASN A 6 -11.67 -1.82 -6.25
CA ASN A 6 -12.04 -0.40 -6.38
C ASN A 6 -11.32 0.52 -5.36
N ALA A 7 -10.47 -0.05 -4.51
CA ALA A 7 -9.75 0.62 -3.42
C ALA A 7 -8.27 0.20 -3.41
N ARG A 8 -7.62 0.24 -4.57
CA ARG A 8 -6.15 0.22 -4.60
C ARG A 8 -5.69 1.43 -3.78
N SER A 9 -4.87 1.18 -2.76
CA SER A 9 -4.32 2.28 -1.96
C SER A 9 -3.53 3.23 -2.87
N ARG A 10 -3.74 4.53 -2.73
CA ARG A 10 -3.03 5.56 -3.50
C ARG A 10 -1.52 5.55 -3.25
N TRP A 11 -1.10 5.03 -2.10
CA TRP A 11 0.31 4.84 -1.73
C TRP A 11 0.99 3.65 -2.44
N LYS A 12 0.30 2.96 -3.35
CA LYS A 12 0.86 1.90 -4.18
C LYS A 12 1.00 2.38 -5.63
N SER A 13 2.11 2.04 -6.26
CA SER A 13 2.30 2.30 -7.69
C SER A 13 1.26 1.54 -8.52
N ALA A 14 0.35 2.28 -9.16
CA ALA A 14 -0.67 1.70 -10.03
C ALA A 14 -0.03 0.92 -11.20
N ALA A 15 1.01 1.50 -11.82
CA ALA A 15 1.75 0.86 -12.91
C ALA A 15 2.32 -0.50 -12.51
N GLN A 16 2.96 -0.60 -11.32
CA GLN A 16 3.52 -1.86 -10.85
C GLN A 16 2.43 -2.92 -10.61
N VAL A 17 1.31 -2.52 -10.03
CA VAL A 17 0.18 -3.42 -9.76
C VAL A 17 -0.44 -3.91 -11.06
N ASP A 18 -0.66 -3.01 -12.01
CA ASP A 18 -1.27 -3.30 -13.30
C ASP A 18 -0.37 -4.20 -14.15
N GLU A 19 0.94 -3.93 -14.18
CA GLU A 19 1.92 -4.79 -14.83
C GLU A 19 1.93 -6.21 -14.22
N ALA A 20 1.88 -6.32 -12.90
CA ALA A 20 1.78 -7.60 -12.22
C ALA A 20 0.49 -8.36 -12.59
N GLY A 21 -0.64 -7.65 -12.68
CA GLY A 21 -1.93 -8.20 -13.09
C GLY A 21 -1.92 -8.73 -14.53
N VAL A 22 -1.37 -7.94 -15.47
CA VAL A 22 -1.22 -8.34 -16.87
C VAL A 22 -0.34 -9.59 -17.00
N ARG A 23 0.83 -9.61 -16.35
CA ARG A 23 1.73 -10.78 -16.36
C ARG A 23 1.06 -12.02 -15.78
N ALA A 24 0.28 -11.88 -14.71
CA ALA A 24 -0.45 -13.00 -14.13
C ALA A 24 -1.51 -13.55 -15.11
N ALA A 25 -2.28 -12.67 -15.74
CA ALA A 25 -3.29 -13.06 -16.73
C ALA A 25 -2.67 -13.80 -17.94
N ALA A 26 -1.53 -13.33 -18.44
CA ALA A 26 -0.79 -13.97 -19.53
C ALA A 26 -0.37 -15.41 -19.16
N ARG A 27 0.20 -15.61 -17.97
CA ARG A 27 0.56 -16.96 -17.48
C ARG A 27 -0.64 -17.89 -17.36
N PHE A 28 -1.79 -17.37 -16.94
CA PHE A 28 -3.02 -18.18 -16.90
C PHE A 28 -3.51 -18.55 -18.30
N ALA A 29 -3.38 -17.66 -19.29
CA ALA A 29 -3.72 -17.94 -20.68
C ALA A 29 -2.82 -19.03 -21.27
N GLU A 30 -1.50 -18.90 -21.13
CA GLU A 30 -0.52 -19.90 -21.55
C GLU A 30 -0.80 -21.27 -20.92
N ALA A 31 -1.09 -21.29 -19.62
CA ALA A 31 -1.37 -22.53 -18.91
C ALA A 31 -2.71 -23.16 -19.30
N ALA A 32 -3.73 -22.36 -19.63
CA ALA A 32 -5.03 -22.85 -20.10
C ALA A 32 -4.92 -23.47 -21.50
N GLU A 33 -4.15 -22.83 -22.39
CA GLU A 33 -3.85 -23.35 -23.73
C GLU A 33 -3.10 -24.69 -23.65
N ALA A 34 -2.06 -24.77 -22.82
CA ALA A 34 -1.27 -25.99 -22.63
C ALA A 34 -2.10 -27.18 -22.09
N ARG A 35 -3.18 -26.92 -21.34
CA ARG A 35 -4.07 -27.94 -20.79
C ARG A 35 -5.23 -28.32 -21.72
N GLY A 36 -5.46 -27.56 -22.80
CA GLY A 36 -6.65 -27.73 -23.64
C GLY A 36 -7.95 -27.36 -22.91
N ASP A 37 -7.88 -26.40 -21.98
CA ASP A 37 -9.04 -25.98 -21.19
C ASP A 37 -10.10 -25.36 -22.12
N ALA A 38 -11.35 -25.87 -22.07
CA ALA A 38 -12.46 -25.31 -22.86
C ALA A 38 -12.95 -23.93 -22.35
N ARG A 39 -12.53 -23.53 -21.14
CA ARG A 39 -12.91 -22.27 -20.51
C ARG A 39 -11.93 -21.16 -20.90
N PRO A 40 -12.39 -19.96 -21.29
CA PRO A 40 -11.50 -18.85 -21.59
C PRO A 40 -10.69 -18.43 -20.34
N PRO A 41 -9.40 -18.08 -20.51
CA PRO A 41 -8.57 -17.65 -19.40
C PRO A 41 -9.04 -16.30 -18.83
N PRO A 42 -8.69 -16.01 -17.56
CA PRO A 42 -9.00 -14.71 -16.97
C PRO A 42 -8.26 -13.57 -17.67
N VAL A 43 -9.00 -12.52 -18.03
CA VAL A 43 -8.43 -11.25 -18.52
C VAL A 43 -8.24 -10.28 -17.36
N TYR A 44 -7.14 -9.52 -17.35
CA TYR A 44 -6.92 -8.43 -16.41
C TYR A 44 -7.62 -7.14 -16.87
N TRP A 45 -8.43 -6.50 -16.02
CA TRP A 45 -9.09 -5.24 -16.35
C TRP A 45 -8.23 -4.04 -15.95
N LEU A 46 -7.63 -3.39 -16.96
CA LEU A 46 -6.92 -2.12 -16.86
C LEU A 46 -7.93 -0.96 -16.83
N TYR A 47 -8.65 -0.83 -15.73
CA TYR A 47 -9.52 0.31 -15.50
C TYR A 47 -9.19 0.91 -14.14
N ASP A 48 -8.95 2.22 -14.11
CA ASP A 48 -8.79 2.93 -12.84
C ASP A 48 -10.16 3.32 -12.28
N TRP A 49 -10.53 2.65 -11.21
CA TRP A 49 -11.80 2.90 -10.53
C TRP A 49 -11.67 3.98 -9.44
N GLN A 50 -10.45 4.45 -9.16
CA GLN A 50 -10.21 5.45 -8.11
C GLN A 50 -10.75 6.81 -8.55
N THR A 51 -11.53 7.42 -7.67
CA THR A 51 -11.93 8.82 -7.80
C THR A 51 -11.83 9.51 -6.45
N ASP A 52 -11.69 10.83 -6.46
CA ASP A 52 -11.66 11.64 -5.23
C ASP A 52 -12.99 11.52 -4.48
N ALA A 53 -14.12 11.49 -5.20
CA ALA A 53 -15.44 11.27 -4.62
C ALA A 53 -15.56 9.92 -3.90
N MET A 54 -15.03 8.83 -4.47
CA MET A 54 -15.03 7.53 -3.80
C MET A 54 -14.03 7.47 -2.64
N THR A 55 -12.93 8.22 -2.71
CA THR A 55 -11.96 8.35 -1.61
C THR A 55 -12.59 9.06 -0.42
N LEU A 56 -13.29 10.17 -0.66
CA LEU A 56 -14.04 10.87 0.37
C LEU A 56 -15.13 9.97 0.97
N ARG A 57 -15.91 9.28 0.12
CA ARG A 57 -16.99 8.39 0.60
C ARG A 57 -16.47 7.26 1.49
N LYS A 58 -15.27 6.72 1.20
CA LYS A 58 -14.57 5.75 2.06
C LYS A 58 -14.37 6.29 3.46
N TYR A 59 -13.90 7.53 3.58
CA TYR A 59 -13.62 8.15 4.87
C TYR A 59 -14.88 8.60 5.61
N GLU A 60 -15.90 9.10 4.89
CA GLU A 60 -17.22 9.40 5.48
C GLU A 60 -17.80 8.17 6.17
N ILE A 61 -17.86 7.03 5.46
CA ILE A 61 -18.34 5.78 6.03
C ILE A 61 -17.45 5.35 7.21
N SER A 62 -16.14 5.52 7.09
CA SER A 62 -15.22 5.14 8.16
C SER A 62 -15.41 5.96 9.44
N ALA A 63 -15.67 7.26 9.31
CA ALA A 63 -15.97 8.16 10.42
C ALA A 63 -17.36 7.88 11.00
N GLU A 64 -18.38 7.76 10.15
CA GLU A 64 -19.77 7.42 10.53
C GLU A 64 -19.83 6.10 11.33
N GLN A 65 -19.08 5.08 10.90
CA GLN A 65 -19.05 3.77 11.54
C GLN A 65 -17.99 3.63 12.63
N ARG A 66 -17.23 4.69 12.91
CA ARG A 66 -16.10 4.71 13.86
C ARG A 66 -15.17 3.52 13.64
N PHE A 67 -14.72 3.34 12.40
CA PHE A 67 -13.73 2.32 12.09
C PHE A 67 -12.37 2.65 12.67
N TYR A 68 -11.62 1.60 12.99
CA TYR A 68 -10.29 1.72 13.57
C TYR A 68 -9.32 2.34 12.54
N LYS A 69 -8.71 3.48 12.88
CA LYS A 69 -7.61 4.10 12.11
C LYS A 69 -6.28 3.47 12.52
N GLN A 70 -5.75 2.58 11.67
CA GLN A 70 -4.52 1.85 11.96
C GLN A 70 -3.28 2.73 11.73
N GLU A 71 -2.44 2.92 12.76
CA GLU A 71 -1.17 3.67 12.64
C GLU A 71 0.02 2.80 12.19
N TYR A 72 -0.18 1.48 12.09
CA TYR A 72 0.80 0.51 11.63
C TYR A 72 0.08 -0.75 11.12
N CYS A 73 0.72 -1.53 10.25
CA CYS A 73 0.08 -2.67 9.57
C CYS A 73 -0.07 -3.96 10.41
N GLY A 74 0.22 -3.90 11.72
CA GLY A 74 0.19 -5.06 12.62
C GLY A 74 1.50 -5.85 12.71
N CYS A 75 2.51 -5.55 11.88
CA CYS A 75 3.80 -6.23 11.93
C CYS A 75 4.86 -5.47 12.75
N VAL A 76 5.83 -6.21 13.30
CA VAL A 76 6.92 -5.63 14.12
C VAL A 76 7.76 -4.60 13.36
N HIS A 77 7.97 -4.81 12.05
CA HIS A 77 8.75 -3.90 11.22
C HIS A 77 8.04 -2.55 11.05
N SER A 78 6.75 -2.57 10.72
CA SER A 78 5.94 -1.36 10.60
C SER A 78 5.83 -0.63 11.93
N LEU A 79 5.64 -1.34 13.05
CA LEU A 79 5.61 -0.69 14.38
C LEU A 79 6.94 0.01 14.71
N ARG A 80 8.07 -0.66 14.44
CA ARG A 80 9.42 -0.09 14.63
C ARG A 80 9.60 1.17 13.79
N ASP A 81 9.28 1.09 12.51
CA ASP A 81 9.54 2.17 11.56
C ASP A 81 8.61 3.37 11.82
N SER A 82 7.32 3.12 12.13
CA SER A 82 6.37 4.13 12.57
C SER A 82 6.85 4.84 13.85
N ASN A 83 7.32 4.09 14.85
CA ASN A 83 7.82 4.68 16.09
C ASN A 83 9.14 5.46 15.90
N ALA A 84 10.03 4.98 15.03
CA ALA A 84 11.26 5.69 14.69
C ALA A 84 10.96 7.03 14.01
N HIS A 85 10.00 7.07 13.08
CA HIS A 85 9.54 8.32 12.47
C HIS A 85 8.93 9.25 13.52
N ARG A 86 7.99 8.76 14.33
CA ARG A 86 7.34 9.56 15.38
C ARG A 86 8.33 10.16 16.37
N ALA A 87 9.35 9.41 16.78
CA ALA A 87 10.41 9.92 17.65
C ALA A 87 11.20 11.07 17.02
N ARG A 88 11.47 11.03 15.70
CA ARG A 88 12.13 12.14 14.98
C ARG A 88 11.25 13.39 14.93
N GLU A 89 9.94 13.21 14.77
CA GLU A 89 8.96 14.30 14.74
C GLU A 89 8.53 14.77 16.15
N GLY A 90 9.09 14.21 17.23
CA GLY A 90 8.71 14.53 18.60
C GLY A 90 7.31 14.03 19.02
N LEU A 91 6.75 13.07 18.27
CA LEU A 91 5.45 12.47 18.51
C LEU A 91 5.54 11.26 19.47
N PRO A 92 4.49 11.01 20.28
CA PRO A 92 4.44 9.85 21.15
C PRO A 92 4.41 8.54 20.34
N PRO A 93 5.02 7.45 20.85
CA PRO A 93 4.98 6.16 20.18
C PRO A 93 3.56 5.63 20.04
N VAL A 94 3.35 4.76 19.05
CA VAL A 94 2.10 4.05 18.82
C VAL A 94 1.76 3.20 20.04
N ARG A 95 0.53 3.34 20.54
CA ARG A 95 -0.03 2.58 21.65
C ARG A 95 -0.87 1.41 21.12
N ILE A 96 -0.56 0.22 21.58
CA ILE A 96 -1.32 -1.00 21.27
C ILE A 96 -2.46 -1.12 22.29
N GLY A 97 -3.70 -1.17 21.80
CA GLY A 97 -4.91 -1.27 22.63
C GLY A 97 -5.33 0.01 23.35
N GLY A 98 -6.47 -0.04 24.03
CA GLY A 98 -7.08 1.12 24.69
C GLY A 98 -7.74 2.11 23.72
N GLU A 99 -8.16 3.26 24.23
CA GLU A 99 -8.97 4.24 23.46
C GLU A 99 -8.15 5.21 22.60
N THR A 100 -6.84 5.32 22.84
CA THR A 100 -5.95 6.25 22.14
C THR A 100 -4.92 5.49 21.31
N ALA A 101 -4.67 5.93 20.07
CA ALA A 101 -3.66 5.32 19.20
C ALA A 101 -2.24 5.81 19.52
N GLY A 102 -2.10 6.99 20.11
CA GLY A 102 -0.82 7.56 20.54
C GLY A 102 -0.92 9.08 20.51
N VAL A 103 -1.22 9.62 19.32
CA VAL A 103 -1.78 10.97 19.14
C VAL A 103 -3.25 10.82 18.76
N GLY A 104 -4.12 11.58 19.43
CA GLY A 104 -5.55 11.58 19.12
C GLY A 104 -6.28 10.27 19.40
N THR A 105 -7.41 10.13 18.73
CA THR A 105 -8.33 9.00 18.90
C THR A 105 -7.91 7.81 18.06
N ARG A 106 -8.49 6.66 18.38
CA ARG A 106 -8.23 5.41 17.66
C ARG A 106 -9.07 5.29 16.37
N TYR A 107 -10.01 6.20 16.12
CA TYR A 107 -11.02 6.03 15.09
C TYR A 107 -10.91 7.12 14.03
N PHE A 108 -11.46 6.86 12.84
CA PHE A 108 -11.70 7.93 11.88
C PHE A 108 -12.76 8.89 12.44
N GLU A 109 -12.51 10.19 12.33
CA GLU A 109 -13.37 11.24 12.89
C GLU A 109 -13.54 12.42 11.92
N ASP A 110 -12.51 12.70 11.11
CA ASP A 110 -12.52 13.81 10.16
C ASP A 110 -12.27 13.30 8.75
N ALA A 111 -13.36 13.00 8.05
CA ALA A 111 -13.30 12.44 6.71
C ALA A 111 -12.64 13.37 5.69
N GLU A 112 -12.74 14.69 5.87
CA GLU A 112 -12.15 15.67 4.95
C GLU A 112 -10.63 15.74 5.15
N ALA A 113 -10.17 15.82 6.39
CA ALA A 113 -8.74 15.79 6.70
C ALA A 113 -8.11 14.47 6.26
N ASP A 114 -8.75 13.33 6.55
CA ASP A 114 -8.28 12.01 6.15
C ASP A 114 -8.24 11.84 4.62
N ALA A 115 -9.22 12.39 3.89
CA ALA A 115 -9.21 12.40 2.43
C ALA A 115 -8.11 13.32 1.85
N ALA A 116 -7.85 14.46 2.50
CA ALA A 116 -6.82 15.40 2.08
C ALA A 116 -5.40 14.83 2.25
N GLU A 117 -5.16 14.03 3.30
CA GLU A 117 -3.91 13.27 3.49
C GLU A 117 -3.61 12.33 2.31
N GLU A 118 -4.66 11.79 1.66
CA GLU A 118 -4.55 10.96 0.45
C GLU A 118 -4.83 11.73 -0.85
N SER A 119 -4.80 13.06 -0.83
CA SER A 119 -5.00 13.85 -2.05
C SER A 119 -3.93 13.55 -3.11
N GLN A 120 -4.30 13.71 -4.39
CA GLN A 120 -3.39 13.37 -5.48
C GLN A 120 -2.07 14.17 -5.42
N GLU A 121 -2.14 15.43 -4.98
CA GLU A 121 -0.95 16.27 -4.80
C GLU A 121 0.03 15.69 -3.78
N VAL A 122 -0.48 15.26 -2.62
CA VAL A 122 0.32 14.68 -1.53
C VAL A 122 0.92 13.35 -1.98
N VAL A 123 0.12 12.51 -2.65
CA VAL A 123 0.56 11.21 -3.18
C VAL A 123 1.64 11.40 -4.24
N ASP A 124 1.45 12.35 -5.16
CA ASP A 124 2.45 12.64 -6.20
C ASP A 124 3.74 13.20 -5.60
N ALA A 125 3.65 14.05 -4.57
CA ALA A 125 4.82 14.54 -3.85
C ALA A 125 5.63 13.39 -3.22
N PHE A 126 4.93 12.46 -2.55
CA PHE A 126 5.56 11.28 -1.99
C PHE A 126 6.29 10.44 -3.06
N PHE A 127 5.65 10.19 -4.20
CA PHE A 127 6.30 9.40 -5.26
C PHE A 127 7.46 10.14 -5.94
N ARG A 128 7.40 11.47 -6.06
CA ARG A 128 8.55 12.27 -6.53
C ARG A 128 9.74 12.13 -5.58
N ASP A 129 9.52 12.24 -4.29
CA ASP A 129 10.57 12.10 -3.28
C ASP A 129 11.15 10.68 -3.24
N ALA A 130 10.28 9.68 -3.39
CA ALA A 130 10.69 8.28 -3.46
C ALA A 130 11.53 7.96 -4.70
N ALA A 131 11.19 8.54 -5.85
CA ALA A 131 11.98 8.41 -7.08
C ALA A 131 13.36 9.10 -6.95
N GLY A 132 13.47 10.13 -6.10
CA GLY A 132 14.72 10.80 -5.75
C GLY A 132 15.60 10.07 -4.71
N GLY A 133 15.28 8.82 -4.36
CA GLY A 133 16.05 8.00 -3.40
C GLY A 133 15.50 7.97 -1.96
N GLY A 134 14.34 8.57 -1.72
CA GLY A 134 13.72 8.69 -0.40
C GLY A 134 12.89 7.48 0.00
N LEU A 135 13.47 6.56 0.78
CA LEU A 135 12.86 5.72 1.85
C LEU A 135 13.77 4.54 2.20
N LEU A 136 14.53 4.07 1.22
CA LEU A 136 15.72 3.27 1.41
C LEU A 136 16.85 4.00 0.68
N ASN A 137 17.76 4.59 1.44
CA ASN A 137 19.06 5.04 0.92
C ASN A 137 19.60 3.95 -0.03
N GLU A 138 20.12 4.31 -1.21
CA GLU A 138 20.76 3.35 -2.13
C GLU A 138 21.73 2.42 -1.39
N ARG A 139 22.46 2.96 -0.42
CA ARG A 139 23.35 2.24 0.49
C ARG A 139 22.65 1.19 1.36
N ALA A 140 21.40 1.44 1.77
CA ALA A 140 20.57 0.47 2.51
C ALA A 140 20.03 -0.63 1.59
N ARG A 141 19.70 -0.31 0.32
CA ARG A 141 19.34 -1.33 -0.70
C ARG A 141 20.54 -2.22 -1.01
N GLU A 142 21.70 -1.62 -1.24
CA GLU A 142 22.96 -2.34 -1.47
C GLU A 142 23.33 -3.24 -0.29
N GLN A 143 23.26 -2.73 0.95
CA GLN A 143 23.53 -3.53 2.15
C GLN A 143 22.52 -4.68 2.32
N PHE A 144 21.25 -4.49 1.92
CA PHE A 144 20.25 -5.54 1.94
C PHE A 144 20.55 -6.63 0.90
N HIS A 145 20.88 -6.24 -0.33
CA HIS A 145 21.26 -7.17 -1.39
C HIS A 145 22.54 -7.93 -1.05
N GLN A 146 23.58 -7.25 -0.54
CA GLN A 146 24.82 -7.89 -0.06
C GLN A 146 24.55 -8.93 1.05
N ARG A 147 23.59 -8.67 1.94
CA ARG A 147 23.20 -9.62 3.00
C ARG A 147 22.38 -10.80 2.48
N LEU A 148 21.61 -10.63 1.40
CA LEU A 148 20.90 -11.72 0.72
C LEU A 148 21.88 -12.63 -0.02
N ASP A 149 22.81 -12.04 -0.76
CA ASP A 149 23.86 -12.76 -1.49
C ASP A 149 24.75 -13.57 -0.54
N ALA A 150 25.11 -12.99 0.62
CA ALA A 150 25.88 -13.66 1.66
C ALA A 150 25.13 -14.82 2.34
N ARG A 151 23.80 -14.91 2.19
CA ARG A 151 22.96 -15.99 2.77
C ARG A 151 22.64 -17.11 1.78
N ASN A 152 23.16 -17.04 0.55
CA ASN A 152 22.92 -18.02 -0.51
C ASN A 152 21.41 -18.33 -0.70
N VAL A 153 20.57 -17.30 -0.58
CA VAL A 153 19.13 -17.42 -0.78
C VAL A 153 18.88 -17.41 -2.29
N PRO A 154 18.25 -18.43 -2.89
CA PRO A 154 18.00 -18.45 -4.32
C PRO A 154 17.18 -17.23 -4.73
N THR A 155 17.72 -16.41 -5.63
CA THR A 155 16.97 -15.36 -6.31
C THR A 155 16.15 -16.02 -7.42
N TRP A 156 14.82 -15.96 -7.30
CA TRP A 156 13.85 -16.42 -8.30
C TRP A 156 13.52 -15.32 -9.31
#